data_AF-A0A927WLR5-F1
#
_entry.id   AF-A0A927WLR5-F1
#
_cell.length_a   1.000
_cell.length_b   1.000
_cell.length_c   1.000
_cell.angle_alpha   90.00
_cell.angle_beta   90.00
_cell.angle_gamma   90.00
#
_symmetry.space_group_name_H-M   'P 1'
#
loop_
_entity.id
_entity.type
_entity.pdbx_description
1 polymer ?
#
loop_
_entity_poly.entity_id
_entity_poly.type
_entity_poly.pdbx_seq_one_letter_code
_entity_poly.pdbx_strand_id
1 'polypeptide(L)'
;MLLFLNISAAIICAVAGAIAGNLWIEKLYREKNDILTFPHKISNQTQRRRQFLPPLLGMLFAYFLLSHTATIPDNIFNLIFIYFLVLFTITDFEQQVIFDIMQLPFALGGLAFCLVSGFPLLNHLTAALGGGVIFLVLAILTRGGIGGGDIKLIAALGLWLGTTALIDVVAFGFIAGGIAAFILLVFKHKKRTDKFAYGPYFTLAALLQLFLK
;
A
#
# COMPACT_ATOMS: atom_id res chain seq x y z
N MET A 1 -5.73 -15.99 27.88
CA MET A 1 -5.67 -17.05 26.84
C MET A 1 -5.88 -16.50 25.44
N LEU A 2 -6.97 -15.78 25.16
CA LEU A 2 -7.24 -15.14 23.85
C LEU A 2 -6.15 -14.14 23.39
N LEU A 3 -5.65 -13.31 24.31
CA LEU A 3 -4.56 -12.36 24.03
C LEU A 3 -3.29 -13.03 23.49
N PHE A 4 -2.85 -14.09 24.16
CA PHE A 4 -1.67 -14.86 23.76
C PHE A 4 -1.88 -15.52 22.40
N LEU A 5 -3.06 -16.08 22.15
CA LEU A 5 -3.39 -16.70 20.86
C LEU A 5 -3.33 -15.70 19.70
N ASN A 6 -3.87 -14.48 19.89
CA ASN A 6 -3.84 -13.43 18.87
C ASN A 6 -2.42 -12.95 18.56
N ILE A 7 -1.57 -12.78 19.60
CA ILE A 7 -0.18 -12.37 19.41
C ILE A 7 0.61 -13.46 18.67
N SER A 8 0.45 -14.73 19.07
CA SER A 8 1.12 -15.85 18.40
C SER A 8 0.68 -15.97 16.93
N ALA A 9 -0.62 -15.85 16.66
CA ALA A 9 -1.15 -15.85 15.30
C ALA A 9 -0.61 -14.68 14.48
N ALA A 10 -0.58 -13.46 15.03
CA ALA A 10 -0.01 -12.28 14.37
C ALA A 10 1.45 -12.50 13.97
N ILE A 11 2.27 -13.03 14.87
CA ILE A 11 3.69 -13.28 14.62
C ILE A 11 3.87 -14.33 13.52
N ILE A 12 3.14 -15.44 13.58
CA ILE A 12 3.23 -16.51 12.58
C ILE A 12 2.81 -15.97 11.20
N CYS A 13 1.67 -15.29 11.12
CA CYS A 13 1.19 -14.68 9.88
C CYS A 13 2.16 -13.62 9.35
N ALA A 14 2.74 -12.80 10.21
CA ALA A 14 3.70 -11.77 9.81
C ALA A 14 5.01 -12.37 9.27
N VAL A 15 5.54 -13.41 9.91
CA VAL A 15 6.77 -14.09 9.43
C VAL A 15 6.50 -14.78 8.10
N ALA A 16 5.41 -15.55 8.00
CA ALA A 16 5.03 -16.22 6.76
C ALA A 16 4.77 -15.21 5.63
N GLY A 17 4.03 -14.14 5.92
CA GLY A 17 3.77 -13.04 5.00
C GLY A 17 5.06 -12.35 4.57
N ALA A 18 5.98 -12.05 5.48
CA ALA A 18 7.25 -11.41 5.15
C ALA A 18 8.11 -12.28 4.22
N ILE A 19 8.17 -13.60 4.47
CA ILE A 19 8.89 -14.54 3.61
C ILE A 19 8.24 -14.56 2.22
N ALA A 20 6.92 -14.75 2.15
CA ALA A 20 6.18 -14.80 0.89
C ALA A 20 6.32 -13.49 0.09
N GLY A 21 6.13 -12.35 0.76
CA GLY A 21 6.26 -11.02 0.16
C GLY A 21 7.68 -10.74 -0.34
N ASN A 22 8.70 -11.14 0.43
CA ASN A 22 10.07 -11.00 -0.03
C ASN A 22 10.37 -11.86 -1.27
N LEU A 23 9.93 -13.12 -1.29
CA LEU A 23 10.10 -14.01 -2.44
C LEU A 23 9.35 -13.47 -3.67
N TRP A 24 8.14 -12.95 -3.48
CA TRP A 24 7.34 -12.39 -4.55
C TRP A 24 7.96 -11.13 -5.15
N ILE A 25 8.40 -10.19 -4.31
CA ILE A 25 9.10 -8.98 -4.76
C ILE A 25 10.42 -9.34 -5.46
N GLU A 26 11.20 -10.27 -4.91
CA GLU A 26 12.46 -10.70 -5.52
C GLU A 26 12.24 -11.32 -6.91
N LYS A 27 11.18 -12.14 -7.06
CA LYS A 27 10.76 -12.68 -8.36
C LYS A 27 10.39 -11.56 -9.32
N LEU A 28 9.55 -10.60 -8.90
CA LEU A 28 9.12 -9.48 -9.73
C LEU A 28 10.30 -8.59 -10.16
N TYR A 29 11.25 -8.31 -9.27
CA TYR A 29 12.44 -7.52 -9.61
C TYR A 29 13.35 -8.21 -10.65
N ARG A 30 13.36 -9.54 -10.68
CA ARG A 30 14.09 -10.31 -11.69
C ARG A 30 13.35 -10.35 -13.03
N GLU A 31 12.04 -10.61 -13.01
CA GLU A 31 11.22 -10.77 -14.21
C GLU A 31 10.90 -9.44 -14.92
N LYS A 32 10.80 -8.35 -14.16
CA LYS A 32 10.39 -7.03 -14.64
C LYS A 32 11.50 -5.99 -14.44
N ASN A 33 12.72 -6.36 -14.81
CA ASN A 33 13.90 -5.52 -14.59
C ASN A 33 13.87 -4.20 -15.41
N ASP A 34 13.21 -4.24 -16.56
CA ASP A 34 13.08 -3.17 -17.54
C ASP A 34 12.33 -1.93 -17.02
N ILE A 35 11.41 -2.12 -16.08
CA ILE A 35 10.61 -1.03 -15.50
C ILE A 35 11.20 -0.47 -14.20
N LEU A 36 12.28 -1.07 -13.67
CA LEU A 36 12.87 -0.67 -12.40
C LEU A 36 13.71 0.60 -12.53
N THR A 37 13.58 1.51 -11.55
CA THR A 37 14.37 2.74 -11.54
C THR A 37 15.82 2.51 -11.07
N PHE A 38 16.02 1.56 -10.13
CA PHE A 38 17.31 1.29 -9.50
C PHE A 38 17.67 -0.20 -9.54
N PRO A 39 17.77 -0.84 -10.72
CA PRO A 39 18.00 -2.28 -10.84
C PRO A 39 19.34 -2.73 -10.23
N HIS A 40 20.35 -1.86 -10.22
CA HIS A 40 21.66 -2.13 -9.60
C HIS A 40 21.60 -2.25 -8.07
N LYS A 41 20.52 -1.80 -7.40
CA LYS A 41 20.37 -1.84 -5.93
C LYS A 41 19.61 -3.08 -5.42
N ILE A 42 19.16 -3.96 -6.30
CA ILE A 42 18.26 -5.09 -5.95
C ILE A 42 18.85 -5.99 -4.85
N SER A 43 20.15 -6.29 -4.88
CA SER A 43 20.80 -7.15 -3.88
C SER A 43 20.74 -6.54 -2.48
N ASN A 44 21.18 -5.28 -2.35
CA ASN A 44 21.17 -4.55 -1.09
C ASN A 44 19.75 -4.33 -0.55
N GLN A 45 18.80 -4.01 -1.43
CA GLN A 45 17.39 -3.85 -1.07
C GLN A 45 16.78 -5.17 -0.58
N THR A 46 17.06 -6.27 -1.27
CA THR A 46 16.59 -7.60 -0.87
C THR A 46 17.14 -8.01 0.48
N GLN A 47 18.43 -7.78 0.74
CA GLN A 47 19.03 -8.06 2.05
C GLN A 47 18.38 -7.22 3.15
N ARG A 48 18.21 -5.91 2.93
CA ARG A 48 17.58 -5.00 3.89
C ARG A 48 16.12 -5.38 4.17
N ARG A 49 15.36 -5.71 3.13
CA ARG A 49 13.95 -6.13 3.23
C ARG A 49 13.81 -7.42 4.02
N ARG A 50 14.68 -8.43 3.82
CA ARG A 50 14.69 -9.67 4.61
C ARG A 50 14.87 -9.43 6.11
N GLN A 51 15.65 -8.42 6.49
CA GLN A 51 15.89 -8.08 7.89
C GLN A 51 14.74 -7.28 8.52
N PHE A 52 14.18 -6.32 7.78
CA PHE A 52 13.22 -5.35 8.34
C PHE A 52 11.74 -5.72 8.13
N LEU A 53 11.40 -6.44 7.06
CA LEU A 53 9.99 -6.73 6.74
C LEU A 53 9.30 -7.62 7.80
N PRO A 54 9.91 -8.69 8.32
CA PRO A 54 9.28 -9.51 9.37
C PRO A 54 8.93 -8.74 10.66
N PRO A 55 9.87 -8.01 11.29
CA PRO A 55 9.53 -7.27 12.52
C PRO A 55 8.54 -6.13 12.25
N LEU A 56 8.60 -5.48 11.08
CA LEU A 56 7.61 -4.45 10.72
C LEU A 56 6.19 -5.04 10.64
N LEU A 57 6.00 -6.11 9.85
CA LEU A 57 4.69 -6.75 9.73
C LEU A 57 4.22 -7.30 11.08
N GLY A 58 5.13 -7.90 11.85
CA GLY A 58 4.82 -8.42 13.19
C GLY A 58 4.29 -7.34 14.12
N MET A 59 4.98 -6.19 14.15
CA MET A 59 4.56 -5.04 14.94
C MET A 59 3.20 -4.50 14.49
N LEU A 60 2.99 -4.29 13.19
CA LEU A 60 1.72 -3.76 12.67
C LEU A 60 0.55 -4.73 12.87
N PHE A 61 0.75 -6.02 12.63
CA PHE A 61 -0.27 -7.05 12.83
C PHE A 61 -0.63 -7.21 14.30
N ALA A 62 0.38 -7.30 15.18
CA ALA A 62 0.15 -7.39 16.60
C ALA A 62 -0.56 -6.14 17.13
N TYR A 63 -0.08 -4.95 16.75
CA TYR A 63 -0.73 -3.69 17.15
C TYR A 63 -2.18 -3.65 16.69
N PHE A 64 -2.48 -4.01 15.44
CA PHE A 64 -3.85 -4.05 14.92
C PHE A 64 -4.75 -5.00 15.73
N LEU A 65 -4.35 -6.27 15.89
CA LEU A 65 -5.15 -7.28 16.61
C LEU A 65 -5.31 -7.00 18.11
N LEU A 66 -4.42 -6.18 18.69
CA LEU A 66 -4.48 -5.78 20.10
C LEU A 66 -5.32 -4.53 20.34
N SER A 67 -5.33 -3.60 19.38
CA SER A 67 -6.03 -2.31 19.50
C SER A 67 -7.46 -2.34 18.97
N HIS A 68 -7.75 -3.21 17.99
CA HIS A 68 -9.05 -3.28 17.33
C HIS A 68 -9.75 -4.59 17.65
N THR A 69 -11.04 -4.48 17.94
CA THR A 69 -11.92 -5.63 18.12
C THR A 69 -12.86 -5.71 16.93
N ALA A 70 -12.62 -6.68 16.04
CA ALA A 70 -13.44 -6.95 14.86
C ALA A 70 -13.72 -8.45 14.73
N THR A 71 -14.61 -8.82 13.82
CA THR A 71 -14.91 -10.23 13.54
C THR A 71 -13.68 -10.93 12.96
N ILE A 72 -13.61 -12.26 13.06
CA ILE A 72 -12.49 -13.04 12.51
C ILE A 72 -12.29 -12.78 10.99
N PRO A 73 -13.35 -12.78 10.15
CA PRO A 73 -13.21 -12.43 8.74
C PRO A 73 -12.64 -11.03 8.52
N ASP A 74 -13.14 -10.02 9.23
CA ASP A 74 -12.67 -8.64 9.09
C ASP A 74 -11.19 -8.51 9.47
N ASN A 75 -10.77 -9.18 10.54
CA ASN A 75 -9.37 -9.20 10.94
C ASN A 75 -8.48 -9.78 9.84
N ILE A 76 -8.89 -10.89 9.22
CA ILE A 76 -8.13 -11.49 8.11
C ILE A 76 -7.99 -10.49 6.95
N PHE A 77 -9.08 -9.84 6.54
CA PHE A 77 -9.05 -8.84 5.48
C PHE A 77 -8.19 -7.62 5.84
N ASN A 78 -8.26 -7.13 7.07
CA ASN A 78 -7.44 -6.00 7.52
C ASN A 78 -5.94 -6.36 7.58
N LEU A 79 -5.58 -7.58 7.99
CA LEU A 79 -4.19 -8.03 7.93
C LEU A 79 -3.69 -8.15 6.48
N ILE A 80 -4.54 -8.64 5.56
CA ILE A 80 -4.23 -8.65 4.12
C ILE A 80 -4.05 -7.22 3.60
N PHE A 81 -4.92 -6.29 4.00
CA PHE A 81 -4.84 -4.89 3.63
C PHE A 81 -3.50 -4.28 4.09
N ILE A 82 -3.17 -4.41 5.38
CA ILE A 82 -1.88 -3.95 5.95
C ILE A 82 -0.69 -4.56 5.19
N TYR A 83 -0.73 -5.87 4.92
CA TYR A 83 0.31 -6.56 4.19
C TYR A 83 0.59 -5.93 2.82
N PHE A 84 -0.45 -5.75 2.00
CA PHE A 84 -0.30 -5.16 0.67
C PHE A 84 0.15 -3.70 0.72
N LEU A 85 -0.38 -2.89 1.65
CA LEU A 85 0.06 -1.50 1.82
C LEU A 85 1.54 -1.40 2.17
N VAL A 86 2.04 -2.27 3.05
CA VAL A 86 3.46 -2.36 3.37
C VAL A 86 4.28 -2.76 2.14
N LEU A 87 3.84 -3.76 1.37
CA LEU A 87 4.57 -4.17 0.18
C LEU A 87 4.62 -3.07 -0.88
N PHE A 88 3.51 -2.39 -1.17
CA PHE A 88 3.47 -1.26 -2.11
C PHE A 88 4.37 -0.11 -1.67
N THR A 89 4.37 0.21 -0.37
CA THR A 89 5.26 1.22 0.21
C THR A 89 6.72 0.87 -0.04
N ILE A 90 7.08 -0.41 0.15
CA ILE A 90 8.46 -0.89 -0.04
C ILE A 90 8.84 -0.88 -1.52
N THR A 91 8.04 -1.47 -2.40
CA THR A 91 8.40 -1.55 -3.84
C THR A 91 8.51 -0.18 -4.46
N ASP A 92 7.66 0.75 -4.02
CA ASP A 92 7.68 2.11 -4.52
C ASP A 92 8.86 2.92 -3.94
N PHE A 93 9.20 2.82 -2.66
CA PHE A 93 10.43 3.44 -2.14
C PHE A 93 11.72 2.83 -2.72
N GLU A 94 11.73 1.53 -2.98
CA GLU A 94 12.91 0.83 -3.50
C GLU A 94 13.11 1.08 -5.00
N GLN A 95 12.05 1.05 -5.79
CA GLN A 95 12.13 1.01 -7.25
C GLN A 95 11.23 2.02 -7.96
N GLN A 96 10.42 2.79 -7.24
CA GLN A 96 9.40 3.71 -7.76
C GLN A 96 8.39 3.01 -8.68
N VAL A 97 8.06 1.76 -8.33
CA VAL A 97 7.14 0.91 -9.07
C VAL A 97 6.17 0.23 -8.11
N ILE A 98 4.90 0.26 -8.49
CA ILE A 98 3.85 -0.59 -7.93
C ILE A 98 3.40 -1.55 -9.03
N PHE A 99 3.57 -2.85 -8.81
CA PHE A 99 3.32 -3.85 -9.85
C PHE A 99 1.83 -4.15 -9.98
N ASP A 100 1.33 -4.13 -11.22
CA ASP A 100 -0.04 -4.54 -11.57
C ASP A 100 -0.38 -5.94 -11.04
N ILE A 101 0.59 -6.86 -11.08
CA ILE A 101 0.46 -8.24 -10.59
C ILE A 101 0.14 -8.29 -9.08
N MET A 102 0.58 -7.30 -8.32
CA MET A 102 0.26 -7.16 -6.89
C MET A 102 -1.03 -6.37 -6.67
N GLN A 103 -1.33 -5.38 -7.52
CA GLN A 103 -2.54 -4.57 -7.41
C GLN A 103 -3.81 -5.35 -7.72
N LEU A 104 -3.76 -6.28 -8.67
CA LEU A 104 -4.92 -7.10 -9.03
C LEU A 104 -5.46 -7.94 -7.84
N PRO A 105 -4.66 -8.79 -7.17
CA PRO A 105 -5.16 -9.55 -6.02
C PRO A 105 -5.56 -8.63 -4.85
N PHE A 106 -4.90 -7.48 -4.70
CA PHE A 106 -5.31 -6.49 -3.71
C PHE A 106 -6.70 -5.92 -4.01
N ALA A 107 -6.99 -5.53 -5.25
CA ALA A 107 -8.30 -5.03 -5.67
C ALA A 107 -9.40 -6.09 -5.50
N LEU A 108 -9.11 -7.34 -5.89
CA LEU A 108 -10.02 -8.47 -5.67
C LEU A 108 -10.28 -8.72 -4.18
N GLY A 109 -9.26 -8.57 -3.33
CA GLY A 109 -9.41 -8.63 -1.88
C GLY A 109 -10.37 -7.58 -1.34
N GLY A 110 -10.34 -6.35 -1.87
CA GLY A 110 -11.26 -5.27 -1.47
C GLY A 110 -12.70 -5.57 -1.86
N LEU A 111 -12.94 -6.13 -3.05
CA LEU A 111 -14.27 -6.60 -3.44
C LEU A 111 -14.76 -7.74 -2.54
N ALA A 112 -13.91 -8.71 -2.26
CA ALA A 112 -14.24 -9.82 -1.36
C ALA A 112 -14.54 -9.31 0.07
N PHE A 113 -13.77 -8.35 0.57
CA PHE A 113 -14.00 -7.69 1.85
C PHE A 113 -15.38 -7.04 1.90
N CYS A 114 -15.78 -6.32 0.84
CA CYS A 114 -17.11 -5.72 0.77
C CYS A 114 -18.23 -6.77 0.89
N LEU A 115 -18.10 -7.89 0.16
CA LEU A 115 -19.11 -8.93 0.10
C LEU A 115 -19.21 -9.72 1.41
N VAL A 116 -18.07 -10.05 2.03
CA VAL A 116 -18.02 -10.86 3.25
C VAL A 116 -18.41 -10.05 4.48
N SER A 117 -17.96 -8.79 4.57
CA SER A 117 -18.20 -7.92 5.73
C SER A 117 -19.49 -7.11 5.61
N GLY A 118 -20.23 -7.24 4.51
CA GLY A 118 -21.53 -6.59 4.31
C GLY A 118 -21.45 -5.08 4.06
N PHE A 119 -20.31 -4.55 3.60
CA PHE A 119 -20.19 -3.14 3.25
C PHE A 119 -20.96 -2.81 1.96
N PRO A 120 -21.47 -1.58 1.81
CA PRO A 120 -22.26 -1.18 0.65
C PRO A 120 -21.41 -1.20 -0.63
N LEU A 121 -21.55 -2.27 -1.42
CA LEU A 121 -20.76 -2.51 -2.64
C LEU A 121 -20.80 -1.31 -3.60
N LEU A 122 -21.96 -0.68 -3.78
CA LEU A 122 -22.09 0.48 -4.67
C LEU A 122 -21.16 1.63 -4.26
N ASN A 123 -21.08 1.93 -2.96
CA ASN A 123 -20.20 2.99 -2.44
C ASN A 123 -18.71 2.70 -2.71
N HIS A 124 -18.29 1.44 -2.62
CA HIS A 124 -16.91 1.03 -2.85
C HIS A 124 -16.57 1.02 -4.35
N LEU A 125 -17.51 0.61 -5.21
CA LEU A 125 -17.36 0.71 -6.66
C LEU A 125 -17.31 2.17 -7.12
N THR A 126 -18.17 3.04 -6.58
CA THR A 126 -18.14 4.47 -6.91
C THR A 126 -16.87 5.14 -6.42
N ALA A 127 -16.35 4.75 -5.24
CA ALA A 127 -15.07 5.23 -4.74
C ALA A 127 -13.91 4.81 -5.65
N ALA A 128 -13.89 3.54 -6.06
CA ALA A 128 -12.85 3.01 -6.95
C ALA A 128 -12.86 3.68 -8.33
N LEU A 129 -14.04 3.78 -8.95
CA LEU A 129 -14.20 4.44 -10.25
C LEU A 129 -13.91 5.94 -10.16
N GLY A 130 -14.49 6.62 -9.16
CA GLY A 130 -14.30 8.06 -8.97
C GLY A 130 -12.84 8.41 -8.69
N GLY A 131 -12.20 7.72 -7.75
CA GLY A 131 -10.79 7.91 -7.42
C GLY A 131 -9.88 7.63 -8.62
N GLY A 132 -10.10 6.52 -9.33
CA GLY A 132 -9.35 6.17 -10.52
C GLY A 132 -9.49 7.19 -11.65
N VAL A 133 -10.71 7.63 -11.95
CA VAL A 133 -10.97 8.64 -12.99
C VAL A 133 -10.36 9.99 -12.62
N ILE A 134 -10.48 10.44 -11.37
CA ILE A 134 -9.87 11.69 -10.92
C ILE A 134 -8.36 11.63 -11.08
N PHE A 135 -7.71 10.55 -10.65
CA PHE A 135 -6.25 10.40 -10.79
C PHE A 135 -5.82 10.27 -12.26
N LEU A 136 -6.63 9.65 -13.11
CA LEU A 136 -6.39 9.60 -14.55
C LEU A 136 -6.45 11.01 -15.17
N VAL A 137 -7.46 11.80 -14.82
CA VAL A 137 -7.57 13.20 -15.28
C VAL A 137 -6.37 14.01 -14.80
N LEU A 138 -5.98 13.88 -13.53
CA LEU A 138 -4.79 14.55 -13.00
C LEU A 138 -3.51 14.13 -13.73
N ALA A 139 -3.35 12.84 -14.07
CA ALA A 139 -2.21 12.36 -14.84
C ALA A 139 -2.16 12.99 -16.24
N ILE A 140 -3.31 13.14 -16.91
CA ILE A 140 -3.41 13.80 -18.22
C ILE A 140 -3.07 15.29 -18.09
N LEU A 141 -3.66 15.99 -17.13
CA LEU A 141 -3.45 17.43 -16.91
C LEU A 141 -1.99 17.76 -16.53
N THR A 142 -1.35 16.88 -15.76
CA THR A 142 0.06 17.01 -15.36
C THR A 142 1.04 16.47 -16.41
N ARG A 143 0.55 16.06 -17.60
CA ARG A 143 1.37 15.48 -18.69
C ARG A 143 2.22 14.28 -18.24
N GLY A 144 1.63 13.41 -17.43
CA GLY A 144 2.28 12.22 -16.88
C GLY A 144 3.04 12.48 -15.57
N GLY A 145 2.72 13.57 -14.86
CA GLY A 145 3.28 13.84 -13.53
C GLY A 145 2.84 12.85 -12.45
N ILE A 146 1.73 12.15 -12.66
CA ILE A 146 1.24 11.06 -11.81
C ILE A 146 1.50 9.72 -12.50
N GLY A 147 2.03 8.75 -11.76
CA GLY A 147 2.34 7.42 -12.27
C GLY A 147 1.09 6.57 -12.50
N GLY A 148 1.09 5.73 -13.53
CA GLY A 148 0.00 4.80 -13.80
C GLY A 148 -0.26 3.83 -12.64
N GLY A 149 0.78 3.48 -11.87
CA GLY A 149 0.66 2.68 -10.65
C GLY A 149 -0.16 3.38 -9.57
N ASP A 150 -0.01 4.71 -9.40
CA ASP A 150 -0.75 5.49 -8.41
C ASP A 150 -2.24 5.55 -8.76
N ILE A 151 -2.58 5.71 -10.05
CA ILE A 151 -3.97 5.71 -10.53
C ILE A 151 -4.67 4.40 -10.14
N LYS A 152 -4.02 3.27 -10.43
CA LYS A 152 -4.53 1.94 -10.10
C LYS A 152 -4.58 1.69 -8.59
N LEU A 153 -3.62 2.22 -7.85
CA LEU A 153 -3.58 2.13 -6.39
C LEU A 153 -4.79 2.83 -5.77
N ILE A 154 -5.09 4.06 -6.19
CA ILE A 154 -6.24 4.82 -5.67
C ILE A 154 -7.55 4.12 -6.03
N ALA A 155 -7.68 3.60 -7.25
CA ALA A 155 -8.85 2.82 -7.63
C ALA A 155 -9.00 1.58 -6.74
N ALA A 156 -7.92 0.84 -6.50
CA ALA A 156 -7.95 -0.34 -5.63
C ALA A 156 -8.26 0.04 -4.17
N LEU A 157 -7.67 1.12 -3.63
CA LEU A 157 -7.97 1.64 -2.30
C LEU A 157 -9.46 2.00 -2.15
N GLY A 158 -10.09 2.52 -3.21
CA GLY A 158 -11.53 2.79 -3.21
C GLY A 158 -12.38 1.54 -2.96
N LEU A 159 -11.96 0.38 -3.47
CA LEU A 159 -12.64 -0.90 -3.21
C LEU A 159 -12.54 -1.33 -1.75
N TRP A 160 -11.49 -0.94 -1.04
CA TRP A 160 -11.33 -1.26 0.39
C TRP A 160 -12.01 -0.25 1.31
N LEU A 161 -11.90 1.04 0.99
CA LEU A 161 -12.20 2.13 1.92
C LEU A 161 -13.60 2.73 1.74
N GLY A 162 -14.19 2.64 0.55
CA GLY A 162 -15.38 3.41 0.19
C GLY A 162 -15.08 4.91 0.08
N THR A 163 -16.11 5.69 -0.27
CA THR A 163 -15.92 7.09 -0.72
C THR A 163 -15.31 7.99 0.35
N THR A 164 -15.91 8.04 1.55
CA THR A 164 -15.50 8.98 2.60
C THR A 164 -14.04 8.76 3.02
N ALA A 165 -13.68 7.52 3.37
CA ALA A 165 -12.33 7.23 3.82
C ALA A 165 -11.29 7.33 2.69
N LEU A 166 -11.68 7.08 1.44
CA LEU A 166 -10.77 7.32 0.31
C LEU A 166 -10.43 8.80 0.14
N ILE A 167 -11.41 9.71 0.33
CA ILE A 167 -11.17 11.16 0.26
C ILE A 167 -10.15 11.58 1.31
N ASP A 168 -10.30 11.12 2.55
CA ASP A 168 -9.35 11.40 3.63
C ASP A 168 -7.94 10.91 3.27
N VAL A 169 -7.83 9.66 2.83
CA VAL A 169 -6.54 9.05 2.44
C VAL A 169 -5.87 9.80 1.29
N VAL A 170 -6.63 10.20 0.28
CA VAL A 170 -6.13 11.00 -0.85
C VAL A 170 -5.65 12.37 -0.37
N ALA A 171 -6.45 13.05 0.47
CA ALA A 171 -6.09 14.37 1.00
C ALA A 171 -4.81 14.32 1.84
N PHE A 172 -4.72 13.40 2.81
CA PHE A 172 -3.54 13.22 3.63
C PHE A 172 -2.33 12.76 2.82
N GLY A 173 -2.53 11.88 1.84
CA GLY A 173 -1.47 11.41 0.94
C GLY A 173 -0.89 12.55 0.10
N PHE A 174 -1.73 13.44 -0.45
CA PHE A 174 -1.25 14.62 -1.18
C PHE A 174 -0.50 15.60 -0.29
N ILE A 175 -0.98 15.86 0.93
CA ILE A 175 -0.31 16.75 1.88
C ILE A 175 1.05 16.17 2.26
N ALA A 176 1.11 14.90 2.67
CA ALA A 176 2.35 14.24 3.08
C ALA A 176 3.35 14.12 1.93
N GLY A 177 2.88 13.72 0.73
CA GLY A 177 3.72 13.64 -0.48
C GLY A 177 4.23 15.01 -0.91
N GLY A 178 3.38 16.05 -0.86
CA GLY A 178 3.75 17.42 -1.17
C GLY A 178 4.81 17.98 -0.21
N ILE A 179 4.65 17.75 1.10
CA ILE A 179 5.65 18.14 2.12
C ILE A 179 6.97 17.43 1.84
N ALA A 180 6.96 16.13 1.60
CA ALA A 180 8.18 15.38 1.33
C ALA A 180 8.86 15.80 0.02
N ALA A 181 8.09 16.03 -1.04
CA ALA A 181 8.60 16.56 -2.30
C ALA A 181 9.23 17.95 -2.11
N PHE A 182 8.57 18.83 -1.35
CA PHE A 182 9.09 20.15 -1.01
C PHE A 182 10.42 20.07 -0.25
N ILE A 183 10.51 19.23 0.78
CA ILE A 183 11.75 18.99 1.54
C ILE A 183 12.88 18.53 0.59
N LEU A 184 12.64 17.52 -0.25
CA LEU A 184 13.65 17.01 -1.17
C LEU A 184 14.16 18.07 -2.18
N LEU A 185 13.27 18.98 -2.62
CA LEU A 185 13.64 20.09 -3.50
C LEU A 185 14.47 21.15 -2.77
N VAL A 186 14.10 21.51 -1.53
CA VAL A 186 14.82 22.49 -0.71
C VAL A 186 16.23 22.02 -0.40
N PHE A 187 16.40 20.74 -0.04
CA PHE A 187 17.71 20.14 0.24
C PHE A 187 18.48 19.71 -1.03
N LYS A 188 17.97 20.04 -2.23
CA LYS A 188 18.58 19.73 -3.54
C LYS A 188 18.90 18.24 -3.76
N HIS A 189 18.17 17.35 -3.09
CA HIS A 189 18.30 15.90 -3.28
C HIS A 189 17.58 15.39 -4.53
N LYS A 190 16.68 16.20 -5.12
CA LYS A 190 16.05 15.95 -6.42
C LYS A 190 15.98 17.23 -7.25
N LYS A 191 16.05 17.09 -8.57
CA LYS A 191 15.72 18.15 -9.53
C LYS A 191 14.21 18.23 -9.69
N ARG A 192 13.69 19.39 -10.10
CA ARG A 192 12.25 19.59 -10.41
C ARG A 192 11.70 18.63 -11.48
N THR A 193 12.58 18.04 -12.29
CA THR A 193 12.25 17.11 -13.37
C THR A 193 12.27 15.65 -12.95
N ASP A 194 12.72 15.34 -11.73
CA ASP A 194 12.85 13.95 -11.28
C ASP A 194 11.49 13.40 -10.87
N LYS A 195 11.16 12.18 -11.31
CA LYS A 195 9.92 11.52 -10.93
C LYS A 195 9.85 11.33 -9.42
N PHE A 196 8.79 11.85 -8.80
CA PHE A 196 8.47 11.65 -7.40
C PHE A 196 7.41 10.56 -7.29
N ALA A 197 7.60 9.66 -6.34
CA ALA A 197 6.74 8.50 -6.18
C ALA A 197 5.74 8.79 -5.07
N TYR A 198 4.46 8.91 -5.43
CA TYR A 198 3.40 9.34 -4.51
C TYR A 198 2.74 8.16 -3.79
N GLY A 199 2.75 6.97 -4.40
CA GLY A 199 2.22 5.72 -3.84
C GLY A 199 2.44 5.50 -2.34
N PRO A 200 3.66 5.67 -1.80
CA PRO A 200 3.97 5.43 -0.38
C PRO A 200 3.18 6.35 0.54
N TYR A 201 2.91 7.57 0.11
CA TYR A 201 2.17 8.52 0.94
C TYR A 201 0.69 8.19 0.99
N PHE A 202 0.12 7.66 -0.10
CA PHE A 202 -1.25 7.14 -0.10
C PHE A 202 -1.39 5.87 0.72
N THR A 203 -0.44 4.93 0.62
CA THR A 203 -0.46 3.71 1.43
C THR A 203 -0.24 3.97 2.90
N LEU A 204 0.65 4.91 3.26
CA LEU A 204 0.85 5.34 4.65
C LEU A 204 -0.38 6.06 5.20
N ALA A 205 -1.02 6.93 4.41
CA ALA A 205 -2.29 7.56 4.81
C ALA A 205 -3.40 6.51 5.01
N ALA A 206 -3.47 5.49 4.16
CA ALA A 206 -4.42 4.39 4.32
C ALA A 206 -4.16 3.53 5.58
N LEU A 207 -2.88 3.27 5.91
CA LEU A 207 -2.52 2.63 7.17
C LEU A 207 -2.94 3.49 8.37
N LEU A 208 -2.63 4.79 8.33
CA LEU A 208 -3.01 5.71 9.41
C LEU A 208 -4.53 5.74 9.60
N GLN A 209 -5.29 5.87 8.50
CA GLN A 209 -6.75 5.85 8.52
C GLN A 209 -7.30 4.54 9.13
N LEU A 210 -6.66 3.40 8.87
CA LEU A 210 -7.05 2.12 9.45
C LEU A 210 -6.84 2.11 10.97
N PHE A 211 -5.70 2.60 11.46
CA PHE A 211 -5.35 2.56 12.87
C PHE A 211 -6.04 3.62 13.74
N LEU A 212 -6.62 4.65 13.12
CA LEU A 212 -7.35 5.71 13.81
C LEU A 212 -8.86 5.45 13.94
N LYS A 213 -9.37 4.40 13.30
CA LYS A 213 -10.78 4.01 13.34
C LYS A 213 -11.12 3.22 14.59
#